data_AF-A0A2U9IPL4-F1
#
_entry.id   AF-A0A2U9IPL4-F1
#
_cell.length_a   1.000
_cell.length_b   1.000
_cell.length_c   1.000
_cell.angle_alpha   90.00
_cell.angle_beta   90.00
_cell.angle_gamma   90.00
#
_symmetry.space_group_name_H-M   'P 1'
#
loop_
_entity.id
_entity.type
_entity.pdbx_description
1 polymer ?
#
loop_
_entity_poly.entity_id
_entity_poly.type
_entity_poly.pdbx_seq_one_letter_code
_entity_poly.pdbx_strand_id
1 'polypeptide(L)'
;MSMIESIHKDIKIYSIFLAFSAFLEFLFEFIFPISYLPLSNVLSFSLTSKLIVEYLGTAGLYLEYIALSIVAIGLSNKVKALLPLGIFLLISPFLNLAINSLSPFWDIFEVAIMTLGIFALVESFIKSNLSSILSIPTMILIIANIYAGYLIDFEHYTLNLSFTYLFLASVIGFGIYSIIWGKIISKRSIIAYISGIFGAMTFLPLYFLVTSNRFMEIIMDMTIPAIFGIVFHNPYSLGLFLLLVSIALYFIVAISVKGNGYAGLGYFLILTTGFMGITGFHLIIYMAAPIIGYALLNFKDGKGQKILNLKKYQSNNKSL
;
A
#
# COMPACT_ATOMS: atom_id res chain seq x y z
N MET A 1 26.81 10.39 15.90
CA MET A 1 25.77 10.01 14.92
C MET A 1 24.60 9.48 15.71
N SER A 2 23.42 10.10 15.58
CA SER A 2 22.24 9.67 16.33
C SER A 2 21.73 8.32 15.80
N MET A 3 21.03 7.53 16.62
CA MET A 3 20.48 6.23 16.19
C MET A 3 19.57 6.38 14.96
N ILE A 4 18.78 7.46 14.90
CA ILE A 4 17.88 7.79 13.79
C ILE A 4 18.67 8.09 12.50
N GLU A 5 19.79 8.81 12.59
CA GLU A 5 20.68 9.04 11.44
C GLU A 5 21.28 7.75 10.87
N SER A 6 21.62 6.80 11.75
CA SER A 6 22.12 5.49 11.32
C SER A 6 21.05 4.69 10.59
N ILE A 7 19.83 4.63 11.15
CA ILE A 7 18.70 3.93 10.53
C ILE A 7 18.36 4.55 9.17
N HIS A 8 18.38 5.89 9.07
CA HIS A 8 18.13 6.59 7.82
C HIS A 8 19.16 6.25 6.73
N LYS A 9 20.44 6.12 7.10
CA LYS A 9 21.50 5.77 6.14
C LYS A 9 21.29 4.39 5.53
N ASP A 10 20.75 3.45 6.32
CA ASP A 10 20.53 2.06 5.92
C ASP A 10 19.07 1.77 5.51
N ILE A 11 18.25 2.81 5.30
CA ILE A 11 16.82 2.71 5.00
C ILE A 11 16.52 1.83 3.79
N LYS A 12 17.45 1.74 2.84
CA LYS A 12 17.35 0.85 1.67
C LYS A 12 17.24 -0.62 2.09
N ILE A 13 18.02 -1.07 3.06
CA ILE A 13 18.02 -2.46 3.53
C ILE A 13 16.69 -2.75 4.23
N TYR A 14 16.27 -1.86 5.13
CA TYR A 14 14.99 -1.99 5.83
C TYR A 14 13.79 -1.95 4.87
N SER A 15 13.87 -1.18 3.78
CA SER A 15 12.81 -1.15 2.75
C SER A 15 12.76 -2.42 1.92
N ILE A 16 13.91 -3.08 1.66
CA ILE A 16 13.92 -4.40 1.01
C ILE A 16 13.27 -5.43 1.93
N PHE A 17 13.59 -5.38 3.22
CA PHE A 17 13.00 -6.27 4.21
C PHE A 17 11.48 -6.06 4.33
N LEU A 18 11.03 -4.80 4.36
CA LEU A 18 9.62 -4.44 4.32
C LEU A 18 8.92 -4.91 3.04
N ALA A 19 9.58 -4.83 1.88
CA ALA A 19 9.00 -5.34 0.64
C ALA A 19 8.77 -6.85 0.67
N PHE A 20 9.69 -7.59 1.31
CA PHE A 20 9.57 -9.04 1.45
C PHE A 20 8.49 -9.42 2.48
N SER A 21 8.43 -8.73 3.63
CA SER A 21 7.38 -8.95 4.62
C SER A 21 5.99 -8.68 4.03
N ALA A 22 5.81 -7.54 3.36
CA ALA A 22 4.54 -7.12 2.78
C ALA A 22 4.07 -8.08 1.70
N PHE A 23 5.02 -8.63 0.95
CA PHE A 23 4.71 -9.64 -0.06
C PHE A 23 4.25 -10.96 0.59
N LEU A 24 4.90 -11.40 1.66
CA LEU A 24 4.49 -12.61 2.37
C LEU A 24 3.13 -12.45 3.06
N GLU A 25 2.89 -11.31 3.69
CA GLU A 25 1.59 -10.95 4.27
C GLU A 25 0.50 -10.92 3.19
N PHE A 26 0.74 -10.24 2.08
CA PHE A 26 -0.21 -10.18 0.97
C PHE A 26 -0.52 -11.56 0.37
N LEU A 27 0.49 -12.42 0.21
CA LEU A 27 0.25 -13.80 -0.25
C LEU A 27 -0.67 -14.55 0.72
N PHE A 28 -0.50 -14.35 2.02
CA PHE A 28 -1.34 -14.97 3.03
C PHE A 28 -2.77 -14.44 2.99
N GLU A 29 -2.96 -13.12 2.98
CA GLU A 29 -4.28 -12.49 2.90
C GLU A 29 -5.05 -12.90 1.65
N PHE A 30 -4.34 -13.11 0.54
CA PHE A 30 -4.98 -13.51 -0.71
C PHE A 30 -5.26 -15.03 -0.77
N ILE A 31 -4.29 -15.87 -0.39
CA ILE A 31 -4.42 -17.33 -0.47
C ILE A 31 -5.38 -17.85 0.60
N PHE A 32 -5.36 -17.28 1.80
CA PHE A 32 -6.10 -17.83 2.93
C PHE A 32 -7.61 -17.88 2.68
N PRO A 33 -8.30 -16.79 2.26
CA PRO A 33 -9.73 -16.83 1.97
C PRO A 33 -10.08 -17.70 0.75
N ILE A 34 -9.25 -17.68 -0.30
CA ILE A 34 -9.45 -18.47 -1.52
C ILE A 34 -9.29 -19.97 -1.23
N SER A 35 -8.44 -20.34 -0.28
CA SER A 35 -8.19 -21.74 0.08
C SER A 35 -9.37 -22.47 0.70
N TYR A 36 -10.40 -21.75 1.17
CA TYR A 36 -11.64 -22.33 1.71
C TYR A 36 -12.73 -22.50 0.64
N LEU A 37 -12.51 -21.97 -0.57
CA LEU A 37 -13.41 -22.21 -1.68
C LEU A 37 -13.30 -23.68 -2.10
N PRO A 38 -14.41 -24.31 -2.54
CA PRO A 38 -14.43 -25.68 -3.07
C PRO A 38 -13.79 -25.75 -4.47
N LEU A 39 -12.64 -25.10 -4.65
CA LEU A 39 -11.77 -25.11 -5.82
C LEU A 39 -10.64 -26.13 -5.67
N SER A 40 -10.82 -27.13 -4.79
CA SER A 40 -9.82 -28.14 -4.40
C SER A 40 -9.14 -28.84 -5.58
N ASN A 41 -9.79 -28.89 -6.75
CA ASN A 41 -9.25 -29.49 -7.97
C ASN A 41 -8.53 -28.50 -8.92
N VAL A 42 -8.67 -27.19 -8.75
CA VAL A 42 -8.13 -26.18 -9.68
C VAL A 42 -6.78 -25.63 -9.23
N LEU A 43 -6.54 -25.54 -7.91
CA LEU A 43 -5.31 -24.97 -7.36
C LEU A 43 -4.37 -26.00 -6.72
N SER A 44 -4.76 -27.28 -6.65
CA SER A 44 -3.93 -28.39 -6.13
C SER A 44 -3.12 -28.04 -4.87
N PHE A 45 -3.70 -27.25 -3.95
CA PHE A 45 -3.07 -26.96 -2.68
C PHE A 45 -3.29 -28.18 -1.78
N SER A 46 -2.23 -28.95 -1.55
CA SER A 46 -2.24 -29.96 -0.50
C SER A 46 -2.43 -29.28 0.87
N LEU A 47 -3.04 -29.98 1.83
CA LEU A 47 -3.21 -29.47 3.20
C LEU A 47 -1.88 -29.00 3.81
N THR A 48 -0.77 -29.67 3.45
CA THR A 48 0.60 -29.33 3.85
C THR A 48 1.07 -28.00 3.24
N SER A 49 0.78 -27.75 1.96
CA SER A 49 1.11 -26.48 1.31
C SER A 49 0.31 -25.30 1.89
N LYS A 50 -0.93 -25.54 2.36
CA LYS A 50 -1.74 -24.53 3.04
C LYS A 50 -1.13 -24.10 4.38
N LEU A 51 -0.74 -25.07 5.22
CA LEU A 51 -0.08 -24.78 6.51
C LEU A 51 1.24 -24.01 6.34
N ILE A 52 2.05 -24.37 5.33
CA ILE A 52 3.30 -23.66 5.04
C ILE A 52 3.05 -22.20 4.67
N VAL A 53 2.05 -21.93 3.82
CA VAL A 53 1.68 -20.56 3.44
C VAL A 53 1.14 -19.77 4.63
N GLU A 54 0.37 -20.40 5.52
CA GLU A 54 -0.11 -19.78 6.76
C GLU A 54 1.03 -19.39 7.71
N TYR A 55 2.02 -20.26 7.93
CA TYR A 55 3.18 -19.93 8.75
C TYR A 55 4.08 -18.85 8.12
N LEU A 56 4.30 -18.90 6.81
CA LEU A 56 5.08 -17.87 6.11
C LEU A 56 4.36 -16.53 6.11
N GLY A 57 3.04 -16.54 5.96
CA GLY A 57 2.16 -15.39 6.02
C GLY A 57 2.18 -14.68 7.36
N THR A 58 1.92 -15.43 8.42
CA THR A 58 1.97 -14.94 9.80
C THR A 58 3.36 -14.42 10.16
N ALA A 59 4.42 -15.12 9.76
CA ALA A 59 5.79 -14.60 9.91
C ALA A 59 5.97 -13.29 9.13
N GLY A 60 5.46 -13.21 7.90
CA GLY A 60 5.43 -11.99 7.08
C GLY A 60 4.80 -10.82 7.82
N LEU A 61 3.62 -11.02 8.41
CA LEU A 61 2.87 -10.01 9.16
C LEU A 61 3.63 -9.49 10.39
N TYR A 62 4.24 -10.37 11.18
CA TYR A 62 5.06 -9.92 12.32
C TYR A 62 6.33 -9.20 11.88
N LEU A 63 6.95 -9.64 10.79
CA LEU A 63 8.10 -8.96 10.20
C LEU A 63 7.71 -7.60 9.61
N GLU A 64 6.50 -7.47 9.05
CA GLU A 64 5.93 -6.21 8.57
C GLU A 64 5.92 -5.19 9.70
N TYR A 65 5.34 -5.50 10.85
CA TYR A 65 5.29 -4.57 12.00
C TYR A 65 6.66 -3.96 12.31
N ILE A 66 7.67 -4.82 12.44
CA ILE A 66 9.02 -4.41 12.80
C ILE A 66 9.64 -3.59 11.68
N ALA A 67 9.55 -4.07 10.43
CA ALA A 67 10.12 -3.40 9.27
C ALA A 67 9.47 -2.04 9.02
N LEU A 68 8.15 -1.97 9.08
CA LEU A 68 7.32 -0.79 8.91
C LEU A 68 7.66 0.27 9.97
N SER A 69 7.81 -0.15 11.23
CA SER A 69 8.22 0.72 12.33
C SER A 69 9.63 1.30 12.12
N ILE A 70 10.61 0.46 11.76
CA ILE A 70 11.98 0.90 11.50
C ILE A 70 12.02 1.86 10.31
N VAL A 71 11.27 1.57 9.24
CA VAL A 71 11.16 2.45 8.08
C VAL A 71 10.51 3.78 8.44
N ALA A 72 9.42 3.78 9.24
CA ALA A 72 8.78 5.02 9.72
C ALA A 72 9.75 5.89 10.52
N ILE A 73 10.50 5.30 11.45
CA ILE A 73 11.53 5.99 12.24
C ILE A 73 12.66 6.48 11.34
N GLY A 74 13.11 5.68 10.37
CA GLY A 74 14.12 6.10 9.40
C GLY A 74 13.67 7.27 8.52
N LEU A 75 12.39 7.32 8.14
CA LEU A 75 11.79 8.41 7.37
C LEU A 75 11.53 9.66 8.21
N SER A 76 11.56 9.56 9.54
CA SER A 76 11.20 10.66 10.42
C SER A 76 12.15 11.87 10.35
N ASN A 77 13.37 11.66 9.87
CA ASN A 77 14.30 12.73 9.53
C ASN A 77 13.72 13.70 8.49
N LYS A 78 12.87 13.21 7.57
CA LYS A 78 12.20 14.03 6.56
C LYS A 78 10.75 14.35 6.98
N VAL A 79 9.99 13.40 7.51
CA VAL A 79 8.58 13.57 7.91
C VAL A 79 8.44 13.31 9.40
N LYS A 80 8.46 14.36 10.22
CA LYS A 80 8.58 14.26 11.68
C LYS A 80 7.41 13.50 12.31
N ALA A 81 6.20 13.63 11.76
CA ALA A 81 5.02 12.92 12.24
C ALA A 81 5.14 11.38 12.18
N LEU A 82 6.06 10.83 11.39
CA LEU A 82 6.30 9.38 11.34
C LEU A 82 7.05 8.84 12.56
N LEU A 83 7.76 9.68 13.33
CA LEU A 83 8.46 9.22 14.54
C LEU A 83 7.49 8.66 15.59
N PRO A 84 6.49 9.42 16.09
CA PRO A 84 5.54 8.89 17.06
C PRO A 84 4.73 7.72 16.49
N LEU A 85 4.39 7.75 15.21
CA LEU A 85 3.68 6.66 14.54
C LEU A 85 4.51 5.36 14.48
N GLY A 86 5.80 5.45 14.17
CA GLY A 86 6.73 4.32 14.19
C GLY A 86 6.97 3.75 15.59
N ILE A 87 7.02 4.61 16.62
CA ILE A 87 7.10 4.17 18.03
C ILE A 87 5.82 3.45 18.45
N PHE A 88 4.66 3.98 18.08
CA PHE A 88 3.39 3.33 18.36
C PHE A 88 3.26 1.97 17.70
N LEU A 89 3.67 1.82 16.44
CA LEU A 89 3.69 0.54 15.76
C LEU A 89 4.57 -0.49 16.48
N LEU A 90 5.76 -0.09 16.94
CA LEU A 90 6.69 -0.96 17.66
C LEU A 90 6.13 -1.46 19.01
N ILE A 91 5.39 -0.60 19.71
CA ILE A 91 4.85 -0.91 21.04
C ILE A 91 3.48 -1.62 20.94
N SER A 92 2.78 -1.48 19.81
CA SER A 92 1.42 -2.01 19.62
C SER A 92 1.24 -3.51 19.91
N PRO A 93 2.16 -4.43 19.54
CA PRO A 93 1.99 -5.85 19.86
C PRO A 93 2.01 -6.12 21.36
N PHE A 94 2.79 -5.32 22.11
CA PHE A 94 2.88 -5.42 23.57
C PHE A 94 1.70 -4.77 24.27
N LEU A 95 1.16 -3.68 23.71
CA LEU A 95 -0.04 -3.03 24.25
C LEU A 95 -1.23 -3.98 24.24
N ASN A 96 -1.39 -4.78 23.20
CA ASN A 96 -2.47 -5.77 23.11
C ASN A 96 -2.38 -6.88 24.18
N LEU A 97 -1.22 -7.11 24.79
CA LEU A 97 -1.07 -8.04 25.92
C LEU A 97 -1.53 -7.41 27.26
N ALA A 98 -1.46 -6.10 27.40
CA ALA A 98 -1.76 -5.38 28.64
C ALA A 98 -3.15 -4.71 28.62
N ILE A 99 -3.62 -4.32 27.44
CA ILE A 99 -4.84 -3.57 27.21
C ILE A 99 -5.68 -4.40 26.25
N ASN A 100 -6.87 -4.80 26.68
CA ASN A 100 -7.81 -5.51 25.82
C ASN A 100 -8.22 -4.58 24.65
N SER A 101 -8.26 -5.12 23.43
CA SER A 101 -8.74 -4.45 22.21
C SER A 101 -10.16 -3.89 22.30
N LEU A 102 -10.96 -4.36 23.27
CA LEU A 102 -12.29 -3.83 23.57
C LEU A 102 -12.30 -2.69 24.61
N SER A 103 -11.13 -2.26 25.09
CA SER A 103 -11.06 -1.20 26.10
C SER A 103 -11.09 0.19 25.45
N PRO A 104 -11.62 1.21 26.14
CA PRO A 104 -11.58 2.60 25.66
C PRO A 104 -10.16 3.17 25.45
N PHE A 105 -9.12 2.50 25.96
CA PHE A 105 -7.73 2.89 25.69
C PHE A 105 -7.28 2.49 24.29
N TRP A 106 -7.88 1.45 23.72
CA TRP A 106 -7.63 1.01 22.35
C TRP A 106 -8.19 2.02 21.35
N ASP A 107 -9.40 2.49 21.61
CA ASP A 107 -10.06 3.58 20.89
C ASP A 107 -9.22 4.86 20.81
N ILE A 108 -8.64 5.28 21.95
CA ILE A 108 -7.73 6.45 22.00
C ILE A 108 -6.50 6.22 21.12
N PHE A 109 -5.99 4.99 21.09
CA PHE A 109 -4.82 4.62 20.29
C PHE A 109 -5.11 4.69 18.79
N GLU A 110 -6.27 4.20 18.35
CA GLU A 110 -6.72 4.27 16.95
C GLU A 110 -6.89 5.72 16.49
N VAL A 111 -7.55 6.55 17.30
CA VAL A 111 -7.71 7.99 17.02
C VAL A 111 -6.34 8.69 16.98
N ALA A 112 -5.40 8.32 17.84
CA ALA A 112 -4.04 8.86 17.82
C ALA A 112 -3.28 8.48 16.53
N ILE A 113 -3.37 7.22 16.08
CA ILE A 113 -2.75 6.79 14.82
C ILE A 113 -3.36 7.52 13.63
N MET A 114 -4.68 7.65 13.62
CA MET A 114 -5.40 8.35 12.56
C MET A 114 -5.00 9.82 12.45
N THR A 115 -4.99 10.54 13.57
CA THR A 115 -4.61 11.95 13.59
C THR A 115 -3.15 12.15 13.19
N LEU A 116 -2.22 11.39 13.78
CA LEU A 116 -0.80 11.40 13.39
C LEU A 116 -0.60 11.00 11.93
N GLY A 117 -1.41 10.06 11.45
CA GLY A 117 -1.41 9.60 10.08
C GLY A 117 -1.77 10.69 9.08
N ILE A 118 -2.87 11.40 9.33
CA ILE A 118 -3.28 12.54 8.50
C ILE A 118 -2.19 13.62 8.52
N PHE A 119 -1.61 13.93 9.68
CA PHE A 119 -0.48 14.87 9.76
C PHE A 119 0.73 14.40 8.95
N ALA A 120 1.07 13.10 9.00
CA ALA A 120 2.17 12.53 8.23
C ALA A 120 1.92 12.58 6.72
N LEU A 121 0.69 12.32 6.26
CA LEU A 121 0.30 12.45 4.86
C LEU A 121 0.48 13.89 4.36
N VAL A 122 -0.04 14.86 5.12
CA VAL A 122 0.05 16.28 4.78
C VAL A 122 1.51 16.77 4.82
N GLU A 123 2.25 16.43 5.87
CA GLU A 123 3.67 16.80 6.00
C GLU A 123 4.52 16.19 4.88
N SER A 124 4.30 14.91 4.54
CA SER A 124 4.96 14.25 3.43
C SER A 124 4.67 14.93 2.10
N PHE A 125 3.41 15.28 1.85
CA PHE A 125 3.00 15.99 0.64
C PHE A 125 3.65 17.38 0.55
N ILE A 126 3.61 18.18 1.62
CA ILE A 126 4.19 19.54 1.61
C ILE A 126 5.70 19.51 1.35
N LYS A 127 6.41 18.50 1.85
CA LYS A 127 7.87 18.36 1.70
C LYS A 127 8.31 17.71 0.39
N SER A 128 7.36 17.29 -0.45
CA SER A 128 7.63 16.56 -1.70
C SER A 128 7.83 17.50 -2.91
N ASN A 129 8.26 16.94 -4.05
CA ASN A 129 8.42 17.72 -5.29
C ASN A 129 7.07 17.90 -6.00
N LEU A 130 6.94 18.87 -6.92
CA LEU A 130 5.74 19.14 -7.73
C LEU A 130 5.06 17.90 -8.37
N SER A 131 5.82 16.85 -8.66
CA SER A 131 5.26 15.59 -9.19
C SER A 131 4.29 14.88 -8.24
N SER A 132 4.38 15.14 -6.94
CA SER A 132 3.47 14.60 -5.92
C SER A 132 2.05 15.11 -6.06
N ILE A 133 1.81 16.16 -6.86
CA ILE A 133 0.45 16.54 -7.25
C ILE A 133 -0.28 15.35 -7.87
N LEU A 134 0.43 14.46 -8.58
CA LEU A 134 -0.13 13.23 -9.13
C LEU A 134 -0.48 12.18 -8.07
N SER A 135 0.01 12.32 -6.83
CA SER A 135 -0.36 11.46 -5.70
C SER A 135 -1.52 12.00 -4.88
N ILE A 136 -2.07 13.18 -5.19
CA ILE A 136 -3.26 13.71 -4.48
C ILE A 136 -4.43 12.72 -4.50
N PRO A 137 -4.79 12.07 -5.62
CA PRO A 137 -5.86 11.08 -5.61
C PRO A 137 -5.57 9.91 -4.67
N THR A 138 -4.32 9.48 -4.56
CA THR A 138 -3.87 8.45 -3.61
C THR A 138 -3.98 8.93 -2.17
N MET A 139 -3.62 10.17 -1.88
CA MET A 139 -3.79 10.76 -0.55
C MET A 139 -5.26 10.80 -0.13
N ILE A 140 -6.15 11.22 -1.04
CA ILE A 140 -7.60 11.24 -0.82
C ILE A 140 -8.12 9.82 -0.56
N LEU A 141 -7.69 8.83 -1.35
CA LEU A 141 -8.05 7.42 -1.15
C LEU A 141 -7.68 6.96 0.26
N ILE A 142 -6.44 7.22 0.71
CA ILE A 142 -5.98 6.80 2.05
C ILE A 142 -6.78 7.51 3.15
N ILE A 143 -6.99 8.82 3.05
CA ILE A 143 -7.77 9.57 4.04
C ILE A 143 -9.21 9.07 4.10
N ALA A 144 -9.83 8.83 2.94
CA ALA A 144 -11.19 8.30 2.86
C ALA A 144 -11.30 6.90 3.48
N ASN A 145 -10.30 6.04 3.28
CA ASN A 145 -10.26 4.71 3.90
C ASN A 145 -10.09 4.81 5.41
N ILE A 146 -9.12 5.60 5.90
CA ILE A 146 -8.92 5.78 7.36
C ILE A 146 -10.20 6.32 8.00
N TYR A 147 -10.86 7.28 7.35
CA TYR A 147 -12.12 7.85 7.85
C TYR A 147 -13.29 6.86 7.76
N ALA A 148 -13.36 6.01 6.72
CA ALA A 148 -14.35 4.95 6.67
C ALA A 148 -14.19 3.96 7.83
N GLY A 149 -12.95 3.69 8.27
CA GLY A 149 -12.67 2.80 9.40
C GLY A 149 -13.12 3.41 10.70
N TYR A 150 -12.81 4.69 10.90
CA TYR A 150 -13.36 5.47 12.00
C TYR A 150 -14.88 5.31 12.13
N LEU A 151 -15.61 5.52 11.04
CA LEU A 151 -17.07 5.47 11.06
C LEU A 151 -17.61 4.08 11.38
N ILE A 152 -16.95 3.02 10.91
CA ILE A 152 -17.36 1.65 11.17
C ILE A 152 -17.13 1.30 12.65
N ASP A 153 -15.95 1.62 13.18
CA ASP A 153 -15.53 1.21 14.52
C ASP A 153 -16.19 2.07 15.61
N PHE A 154 -16.36 3.38 15.39
CA PHE A 154 -16.88 4.31 16.39
C PHE A 154 -18.34 4.71 16.21
N GLU A 155 -18.77 4.92 14.97
CA GLU A 155 -20.12 5.42 14.67
C GLU A 155 -21.07 4.31 14.19
N HIS A 156 -20.55 3.09 14.01
CA HIS A 156 -21.26 1.94 13.44
C HIS A 156 -21.98 2.28 12.12
N TYR A 157 -21.38 3.20 11.35
CA TYR A 157 -21.91 3.71 10.11
C TYR A 157 -21.02 3.29 8.94
N THR A 158 -21.65 2.93 7.81
CA THR A 158 -20.92 2.57 6.60
C THR A 158 -20.85 3.76 5.66
N LEU A 159 -19.62 4.15 5.31
CA LEU A 159 -19.39 5.24 4.38
C LEU A 159 -19.69 4.77 2.95
N ASN A 160 -20.78 5.25 2.37
CA ASN A 160 -21.25 4.87 1.03
C ASN A 160 -20.48 5.62 -0.09
N LEU A 161 -19.16 5.42 -0.15
CA LEU A 161 -18.27 5.95 -1.20
C LEU A 161 -18.03 4.89 -2.27
N SER A 162 -17.98 5.32 -3.54
CA SER A 162 -17.55 4.42 -4.61
C SER A 162 -16.03 4.25 -4.63
N PHE A 163 -15.53 3.34 -3.80
CA PHE A 163 -14.12 3.06 -3.62
C PHE A 163 -13.40 2.72 -4.93
N THR A 164 -14.04 1.95 -5.82
CA THR A 164 -13.45 1.57 -7.11
C THR A 164 -13.08 2.79 -7.98
N TYR A 165 -13.87 3.88 -7.94
CA TYR A 165 -13.55 5.09 -8.69
C TYR A 165 -12.48 5.96 -8.01
N LEU A 166 -12.43 5.98 -6.67
CA LEU A 166 -11.30 6.61 -5.94
C LEU A 166 -10.00 5.87 -6.24
N PHE A 167 -10.05 4.54 -6.27
CA PHE A 167 -8.91 3.70 -6.64
C PHE A 167 -8.51 3.91 -8.09
N LEU A 168 -9.46 4.00 -9.04
CA LEU A 168 -9.19 4.38 -10.43
C LEU A 168 -8.42 5.69 -10.52
N ALA A 169 -8.86 6.74 -9.82
CA ALA A 169 -8.19 8.04 -9.82
C ALA A 169 -6.76 7.94 -9.25
N SER A 170 -6.57 7.15 -8.19
CA SER A 170 -5.24 6.84 -7.64
C SER A 170 -4.34 6.12 -8.64
N VAL A 171 -4.84 5.07 -9.30
CA VAL A 171 -4.09 4.29 -10.29
C VAL A 171 -3.71 5.13 -11.50
N ILE A 172 -4.60 6.01 -11.98
CA ILE A 172 -4.29 6.95 -13.06
C ILE A 172 -3.17 7.91 -12.64
N GLY A 173 -3.30 8.53 -11.46
CA GLY A 173 -2.27 9.45 -10.93
C GLY A 173 -0.91 8.77 -10.79
N PHE A 174 -0.88 7.58 -10.18
CA PHE A 174 0.34 6.80 -10.04
C PHE A 174 0.90 6.28 -11.37
N GLY A 175 0.03 5.90 -12.31
CA GLY A 175 0.43 5.46 -13.64
C GLY A 175 1.13 6.58 -14.43
N ILE A 176 0.56 7.78 -14.43
CA ILE A 176 1.19 8.97 -15.02
C ILE A 176 2.54 9.23 -14.33
N TYR A 177 2.58 9.22 -13.01
CA TYR A 177 3.80 9.40 -12.23
C TYR A 177 4.89 8.38 -12.60
N SER A 178 4.54 7.10 -12.71
CA SER A 178 5.42 6.00 -13.09
C SER A 178 5.96 6.11 -14.53
N ILE A 179 5.15 6.59 -15.46
CA ILE A 179 5.54 6.81 -16.85
C ILE A 179 6.55 7.97 -16.94
N ILE A 180 6.25 9.12 -16.33
CA ILE A 180 7.09 10.32 -16.40
C ILE A 180 8.35 10.23 -15.53
N TRP A 181 8.41 9.29 -14.59
CA TRP A 181 9.56 9.11 -13.73
C TRP A 181 10.79 8.64 -14.54
N GLY A 182 11.90 9.38 -14.39
CA GLY A 182 13.13 9.11 -15.13
C GLY A 182 13.02 9.47 -16.62
N LYS A 183 13.66 8.69 -17.49
CA LYS A 183 13.52 8.84 -18.95
C LYS A 183 12.33 8.01 -19.41
N ILE A 184 11.42 8.59 -20.19
CA ILE A 184 10.26 7.86 -20.74
C ILE A 184 10.73 6.71 -21.64
N ILE A 185 11.68 7.00 -22.53
CA ILE A 185 12.28 6.03 -23.46
C ILE A 185 13.76 5.85 -23.11
N SER A 186 14.11 4.65 -22.66
CA SER A 186 15.48 4.20 -22.43
C SER A 186 15.51 2.67 -22.37
N LYS A 187 16.68 2.02 -22.53
CA LYS A 187 16.83 0.56 -22.36
C LYS A 187 16.22 0.10 -21.02
N ARG A 188 16.49 0.84 -19.95
CA ARG A 188 15.95 0.57 -18.60
C ARG A 188 14.43 0.73 -18.54
N SER A 189 13.87 1.73 -19.22
CA SER A 189 12.41 1.96 -19.25
C SER A 189 11.68 0.87 -20.03
N ILE A 190 12.27 0.38 -21.12
CA ILE A 190 11.74 -0.74 -21.90
C ILE A 190 11.73 -2.01 -21.05
N ILE A 191 12.87 -2.34 -20.40
CA ILE A 191 12.95 -3.47 -19.47
C ILE A 191 11.89 -3.34 -18.38
N ALA A 192 11.73 -2.15 -17.81
CA ALA A 192 10.73 -1.90 -16.78
C ALA A 192 9.28 -2.14 -17.25
N TYR A 193 8.91 -1.68 -18.45
CA TYR A 193 7.56 -1.92 -18.98
C TYR A 193 7.31 -3.40 -19.27
N ILE A 194 8.32 -4.12 -19.78
CA ILE A 194 8.24 -5.57 -19.97
C ILE A 194 8.11 -6.28 -18.62
N SER A 195 8.93 -5.91 -17.63
CA SER A 195 8.82 -6.44 -16.26
C SER A 195 7.45 -6.17 -15.65
N GLY A 196 6.86 -5.00 -15.92
CA GLY A 196 5.52 -4.64 -15.49
C GLY A 196 4.45 -5.63 -15.96
N ILE A 197 4.60 -6.22 -17.15
CA ILE A 197 3.65 -7.23 -17.66
C ILE A 197 3.57 -8.41 -16.71
N PHE A 198 4.68 -8.87 -16.14
CA PHE A 198 4.68 -9.95 -15.14
C PHE A 198 3.91 -9.56 -13.87
N GLY A 199 4.00 -8.29 -13.45
CA GLY A 199 3.19 -7.77 -12.35
C GLY A 199 1.69 -7.77 -12.66
N ALA A 200 1.29 -7.36 -13.86
CA ALA A 200 -0.11 -7.41 -14.28
C ALA A 200 -0.67 -8.83 -14.31
N MET A 201 0.14 -9.79 -14.78
CA MET A 201 -0.25 -11.20 -14.93
C MET A 201 -0.55 -11.91 -13.62
N THR A 202 -0.23 -11.30 -12.48
CA THR A 202 -0.63 -11.82 -11.16
C THR A 202 -2.16 -11.82 -10.99
N PHE A 203 -2.86 -10.77 -11.45
CA PHE A 203 -4.32 -10.62 -11.27
C PHE A 203 -5.12 -10.62 -12.57
N LEU A 204 -4.48 -10.40 -13.71
CA LEU A 204 -5.17 -10.35 -15.00
C LEU A 204 -5.88 -11.68 -15.38
N PRO A 205 -5.33 -12.88 -15.08
CA PRO A 205 -6.05 -14.13 -15.30
C PRO A 205 -7.35 -14.22 -14.47
N LEU A 206 -7.31 -13.72 -13.22
CA LEU A 206 -8.49 -13.70 -12.35
C LEU A 206 -9.57 -12.75 -12.90
N TYR A 207 -9.17 -11.60 -13.45
CA TYR A 207 -10.09 -10.69 -14.14
C TYR A 207 -10.84 -11.41 -15.29
N PHE A 208 -10.12 -12.11 -16.18
CA PHE A 208 -10.75 -12.85 -17.27
C PHE A 208 -11.65 -13.97 -16.77
N LEU A 209 -11.23 -14.69 -15.73
CA LEU A 209 -12.02 -15.76 -15.12
C LEU A 209 -13.34 -15.24 -14.54
N VAL A 210 -13.28 -14.13 -13.79
CA VAL A 210 -14.46 -13.51 -13.17
C VAL A 210 -15.41 -12.95 -14.22
N THR A 211 -14.89 -12.23 -15.21
CA THR A 211 -15.74 -11.58 -16.23
C THR A 211 -16.38 -12.55 -17.23
N SER A 212 -15.80 -13.75 -17.39
CA SER A 212 -16.33 -14.78 -18.30
C SER A 212 -17.21 -15.83 -17.60
N ASN A 213 -17.22 -15.87 -16.26
CA ASN A 213 -17.91 -16.91 -15.50
C ASN A 213 -18.72 -16.32 -14.34
N ARG A 214 -20.05 -16.29 -14.50
CA ARG A 214 -20.99 -15.77 -13.50
C ARG A 214 -20.91 -16.48 -12.14
N PHE A 215 -20.60 -17.78 -12.10
CA PHE A 215 -20.40 -18.47 -10.83
C PHE A 215 -19.15 -17.96 -10.11
N MET A 216 -18.09 -17.71 -10.88
CA MET A 216 -16.86 -17.17 -10.32
C MET A 216 -17.00 -15.71 -9.91
N GLU A 217 -17.76 -14.93 -10.67
CA GLU A 217 -18.15 -13.57 -10.31
C GLU A 217 -18.83 -13.50 -8.94
N ILE A 218 -19.87 -14.32 -8.71
CA ILE A 218 -20.59 -14.33 -7.42
C ILE A 218 -19.66 -14.67 -6.24
N ILE A 219 -18.81 -15.68 -6.40
CA ILE A 219 -17.88 -16.08 -5.33
C ILE A 219 -16.84 -14.98 -5.09
N MET A 220 -16.30 -14.37 -6.14
CA MET A 220 -15.28 -13.33 -6.01
C MET A 220 -15.87 -12.01 -5.52
N ASP A 221 -17.15 -11.74 -5.78
CA ASP A 221 -17.87 -10.59 -5.25
C ASP A 221 -18.08 -10.68 -3.73
N MET A 222 -17.98 -11.88 -3.14
CA MET A 222 -17.92 -12.05 -1.69
C MET A 222 -16.49 -12.09 -1.16
N THR A 223 -15.57 -12.68 -1.93
CA THR A 223 -14.19 -12.97 -1.49
C THR A 223 -13.28 -11.75 -1.57
N ILE A 224 -13.32 -10.99 -2.67
CA ILE A 224 -12.45 -9.84 -2.92
C ILE A 224 -12.75 -8.69 -1.95
N PRO A 225 -14.02 -8.33 -1.68
CA PRO A 225 -14.39 -7.44 -0.58
C PRO A 225 -13.80 -7.81 0.78
N ALA A 226 -13.79 -9.10 1.12
CA ALA A 226 -13.25 -9.58 2.38
C ALA A 226 -11.72 -9.51 2.45
N ILE A 227 -11.02 -9.86 1.36
CA ILE A 227 -9.55 -9.77 1.27
C ILE A 227 -9.11 -8.31 1.35
N PHE A 228 -9.75 -7.45 0.57
CA PHE A 228 -9.40 -6.04 0.47
C PHE A 228 -10.34 -5.18 1.28
N GLY A 229 -10.93 -5.63 2.39
CA GLY A 229 -11.75 -4.80 3.31
C GLY A 229 -12.62 -3.69 2.68
N ILE A 230 -13.26 -3.93 1.53
CA ILE A 230 -14.03 -2.95 0.76
C ILE A 230 -15.46 -3.43 0.60
N VAL A 231 -16.39 -2.52 0.36
CA VAL A 231 -17.77 -2.87 -0.01
C VAL A 231 -18.03 -2.44 -1.45
N PHE A 232 -18.42 -3.37 -2.31
CA PHE A 232 -18.92 -3.03 -3.63
C PHE A 232 -20.40 -2.64 -3.54
N HIS A 233 -20.70 -1.38 -3.85
CA HIS A 233 -22.08 -0.91 -3.99
C HIS A 233 -22.69 -1.24 -5.36
N ASN A 234 -21.89 -1.72 -6.30
CA ASN A 234 -22.31 -2.11 -7.64
C ASN A 234 -21.57 -3.41 -8.04
N PRO A 235 -22.28 -4.49 -8.41
CA PRO A 235 -21.65 -5.77 -8.81
C PRO A 235 -20.74 -5.64 -10.04
N TYR A 236 -20.97 -4.67 -10.93
CA TYR A 236 -20.08 -4.41 -12.07
C TYR A 236 -18.70 -3.83 -11.67
N SER A 237 -18.51 -3.46 -10.40
CA SER A 237 -17.26 -2.90 -9.90
C SER A 237 -16.16 -3.95 -9.67
N LEU A 238 -16.52 -5.23 -9.49
CA LEU A 238 -15.54 -6.29 -9.23
C LEU A 238 -14.55 -6.45 -10.38
N GLY A 239 -15.06 -6.57 -11.62
CA GLY A 239 -14.21 -6.70 -12.81
C GLY A 239 -13.30 -5.49 -13.00
N LEU A 240 -13.84 -4.28 -12.85
CA LEU A 240 -13.04 -3.06 -12.91
C LEU A 240 -11.97 -3.02 -11.81
N PHE A 241 -12.30 -3.40 -10.58
CA PHE A 241 -11.36 -3.45 -9.47
C PHE A 241 -10.20 -4.40 -9.74
N LEU A 242 -10.47 -5.63 -10.18
CA LEU A 242 -9.42 -6.61 -10.53
C LEU A 242 -8.51 -6.13 -11.67
N LEU A 243 -9.08 -5.45 -12.66
CA LEU A 243 -8.31 -4.81 -13.71
C LEU A 243 -7.41 -3.70 -13.15
N LEU A 244 -7.91 -2.88 -12.23
CA LEU A 244 -7.15 -1.82 -11.58
C LEU A 244 -6.02 -2.36 -10.69
N VAL A 245 -6.25 -3.44 -9.94
CA VAL A 245 -5.19 -4.12 -9.17
C VAL A 245 -4.09 -4.62 -10.11
N SER A 246 -4.45 -5.21 -11.25
CA SER A 246 -3.50 -5.67 -12.27
C SER A 246 -2.67 -4.51 -12.83
N ILE A 247 -3.31 -3.38 -13.15
CA ILE A 247 -2.65 -2.17 -13.66
C ILE A 247 -1.76 -1.53 -12.57
N ALA A 248 -2.21 -1.53 -11.31
CA ALA A 248 -1.41 -1.05 -10.18
C ALA A 248 -0.11 -1.85 -10.04
N LEU A 249 -0.20 -3.19 -10.05
CA LEU A 249 0.97 -4.08 -9.98
C LEU A 249 1.92 -3.88 -11.17
N TYR A 250 1.38 -3.67 -12.37
CA TYR A 250 2.18 -3.28 -13.53
C TYR A 250 3.04 -2.04 -13.24
N PHE A 251 2.42 -0.97 -12.74
CA PHE A 251 3.13 0.28 -12.48
C PHE A 251 4.08 0.20 -11.28
N ILE A 252 3.75 -0.59 -10.25
CA ILE A 252 4.60 -0.88 -9.09
C ILE A 252 5.90 -1.54 -9.54
N VAL A 253 5.81 -2.59 -10.37
CA VAL A 253 6.99 -3.30 -10.88
C VAL A 253 7.77 -2.39 -11.83
N ALA A 254 7.09 -1.70 -12.75
CA ALA A 254 7.75 -0.82 -13.71
C ALA A 254 8.53 0.32 -13.04
N ILE A 255 7.95 1.01 -12.05
CA ILE A 255 8.64 2.12 -11.38
C ILE A 255 9.84 1.63 -10.55
N SER A 256 9.71 0.45 -9.94
CA SER A 256 10.78 -0.20 -9.19
C SER A 256 11.98 -0.52 -10.08
N VAL A 257 11.74 -1.15 -11.24
CA VAL A 257 12.79 -1.50 -12.22
C VAL A 257 13.41 -0.24 -12.84
N LYS A 258 12.62 0.82 -13.09
CA LYS A 258 13.12 2.14 -13.53
C LYS A 258 14.03 2.81 -12.49
N GLY A 259 14.02 2.35 -11.25
CA GLY A 259 14.95 2.78 -10.21
C GLY A 259 14.36 3.66 -9.13
N ASN A 260 13.03 3.67 -8.99
CA ASN A 260 12.37 4.25 -7.82
C ASN A 260 11.59 3.16 -7.08
N GLY A 261 12.35 2.30 -6.41
CA GLY A 261 11.81 1.20 -5.59
C GLY A 261 11.02 1.69 -4.38
N TYR A 262 11.33 2.87 -3.82
CA TYR A 262 10.55 3.44 -2.72
C TYR A 262 9.13 3.77 -3.15
N ALA A 263 8.94 4.34 -4.36
CA ALA A 263 7.61 4.60 -4.85
C ALA A 263 6.84 3.34 -5.27
N GLY A 264 7.54 2.33 -5.79
CA GLY A 264 6.94 1.02 -6.03
C GLY A 264 6.48 0.37 -4.74
N LEU A 265 7.36 0.27 -3.74
CA LEU A 265 7.05 -0.25 -2.41
C LEU A 265 5.93 0.55 -1.74
N GLY A 266 6.01 1.88 -1.79
CA GLY A 266 5.03 2.75 -1.16
C GLY A 266 3.62 2.54 -1.72
N TYR A 267 3.49 2.43 -3.05
CA TYR A 267 2.21 2.13 -3.67
C TYR A 267 1.77 0.67 -3.47
N PHE A 268 2.73 -0.26 -3.35
CA PHE A 268 2.44 -1.65 -3.00
C PHE A 268 1.82 -1.75 -1.60
N LEU A 269 2.40 -1.10 -0.59
CA LEU A 269 1.82 -1.06 0.77
C LEU A 269 0.39 -0.49 0.74
N ILE A 270 0.17 0.60 0.00
CA ILE A 270 -1.18 1.18 -0.15
C ILE A 270 -2.15 0.19 -0.81
N LEU A 271 -1.69 -0.61 -1.78
CA LEU A 271 -2.51 -1.61 -2.47
C LEU A 271 -2.84 -2.81 -1.57
N THR A 272 -1.86 -3.31 -0.81
CA THR A 272 -1.99 -4.55 -0.03
C THR A 272 -2.63 -4.33 1.32
N THR A 273 -2.32 -3.21 2.00
CA THR A 273 -2.79 -2.95 3.37
C THR A 273 -3.90 -1.89 3.43
N GLY A 274 -4.34 -1.39 2.27
CA GLY A 274 -5.22 -0.23 2.18
C GLY A 274 -6.61 -0.37 2.77
N PHE A 275 -7.00 -1.54 3.26
CA PHE A 275 -8.41 -1.83 3.43
C PHE A 275 -8.70 -2.81 4.58
N MET A 276 -9.69 -2.44 5.40
CA MET A 276 -10.01 -3.02 6.70
C MET A 276 -10.28 -4.51 6.66
N GLY A 277 -9.26 -5.28 7.02
CA GLY A 277 -9.41 -6.65 7.46
C GLY A 277 -9.12 -6.75 8.95
N ILE A 278 -10.14 -7.01 9.76
CA ILE A 278 -10.04 -7.64 11.08
C ILE A 278 -9.79 -6.69 12.28
N THR A 279 -10.57 -6.92 13.33
CA THR A 279 -10.50 -6.35 14.67
C THR A 279 -9.19 -6.63 15.40
N GLY A 280 -8.72 -5.71 16.26
CA GLY A 280 -7.60 -5.92 17.16
C GLY A 280 -6.27 -5.40 16.61
N PHE A 281 -5.13 -5.96 17.04
CA PHE A 281 -3.81 -5.37 16.76
C PHE A 281 -3.49 -5.22 15.27
N HIS A 282 -3.91 -6.18 14.42
CA HIS A 282 -3.73 -6.16 12.96
C HIS A 282 -4.29 -4.88 12.30
N LEU A 283 -5.38 -4.33 12.84
CA LEU A 283 -6.00 -3.08 12.38
C LEU A 283 -5.00 -1.91 12.32
N ILE A 284 -4.03 -1.89 13.23
CA ILE A 284 -3.00 -0.84 13.29
C ILE A 284 -2.05 -0.90 12.09
N ILE A 285 -1.69 -2.09 11.59
CA ILE A 285 -0.92 -2.22 10.34
C ILE A 285 -1.73 -1.65 9.19
N TYR A 286 -3.00 -2.02 9.08
CA TYR A 286 -3.86 -1.59 7.98
C TYR A 286 -4.08 -0.06 7.96
N MET A 287 -4.06 0.59 9.12
CA MET A 287 -4.09 2.05 9.17
C MET A 287 -2.73 2.66 8.82
N ALA A 288 -1.65 2.15 9.38
CA ALA A 288 -0.33 2.79 9.33
C ALA A 288 0.45 2.50 8.04
N ALA A 289 0.34 1.31 7.47
CA ALA A 289 1.08 0.90 6.29
C ALA A 289 0.73 1.73 5.04
N PRO A 290 -0.53 2.12 4.78
CA PRO A 290 -0.85 3.06 3.70
C PRO A 290 -0.27 4.46 3.93
N ILE A 291 -0.23 4.94 5.18
CA ILE A 291 0.36 6.24 5.54
C ILE A 291 1.87 6.23 5.26
N ILE A 292 2.57 5.20 5.73
CA ILE A 292 4.01 5.03 5.52
C ILE A 292 4.30 4.77 4.05
N GLY A 293 3.43 4.03 3.37
CA GLY A 293 3.48 3.80 1.93
C GLY A 293 3.38 5.10 1.13
N TYR A 294 2.49 6.01 1.52
CA TYR A 294 2.40 7.34 0.91
C TYR A 294 3.65 8.18 1.18
N ALA A 295 4.22 8.07 2.38
CA ALA A 295 5.47 8.74 2.69
C ALA A 295 6.65 8.21 1.85
N LEU A 296 6.73 6.89 1.64
CA LEU A 296 7.70 6.24 0.75
C LEU A 296 7.50 6.63 -0.72
N LEU A 297 6.24 6.75 -1.16
CA LEU A 297 5.89 7.21 -2.51
C LEU A 297 6.44 8.60 -2.82
N ASN A 298 6.43 9.47 -1.81
CA ASN A 298 6.97 10.82 -1.86
C ASN A 298 8.43 10.91 -1.38
N PHE A 299 9.05 9.79 -0.98
CA PHE A 299 10.41 9.78 -0.48
C PHE A 299 11.43 9.94 -1.61
N LYS A 300 12.32 10.93 -1.46
CA LYS A 300 13.30 11.29 -2.48
C LYS A 300 14.71 10.97 -2.00
N ASP A 301 15.30 9.92 -2.55
CA ASP A 301 16.76 9.68 -2.52
C ASP A 301 17.37 9.39 -3.92
N GLY A 302 16.59 9.54 -5.00
CA GLY A 302 17.03 9.27 -6.37
C GLY A 302 17.18 10.51 -7.27
N LYS A 303 18.21 10.51 -8.14
CA LYS A 303 18.49 11.51 -9.20
C LYS A 303 17.46 11.52 -10.36
N GLY A 304 16.18 11.26 -10.07
CA GLY A 304 15.18 10.82 -11.06
C GLY A 304 14.34 11.88 -11.76
N GLN A 305 14.38 13.16 -11.36
CA GLN A 305 13.53 14.19 -11.95
C GLN A 305 14.34 15.22 -12.73
N LYS A 306 14.59 14.95 -14.01
CA LYS A 306 15.11 15.96 -14.94
C LYS A 306 14.01 16.74 -15.64
N ILE A 307 12.87 16.12 -15.94
CA ILE A 307 11.89 16.69 -16.90
C ILE A 307 11.14 17.91 -16.33
N LEU A 308 10.73 17.89 -15.05
CA LEU A 308 10.07 19.05 -14.42
C LEU A 308 11.05 20.11 -13.88
N ASN A 309 12.32 19.76 -13.66
CA ASN A 309 13.35 20.70 -13.21
C ASN A 309 13.93 21.56 -14.35
N LEU A 310 13.67 21.21 -15.61
CA LEU A 310 14.12 21.99 -16.78
C LEU A 310 13.48 23.38 -16.85
N LYS A 311 12.25 23.57 -16.35
CA LYS A 311 11.63 24.91 -16.29
C LYS A 311 12.33 25.85 -15.30
N LYS A 312 12.87 25.32 -14.19
CA LYS A 312 13.61 26.12 -13.20
C LYS A 312 14.98 26.56 -13.72
N TYR A 313 15.61 25.75 -14.58
CA TYR A 313 16.88 26.11 -15.22
C TYR A 313 16.70 27.09 -16.39
N GLN A 314 15.58 27.01 -17.11
CA GLN A 314 15.27 27.93 -18.21
C GLN A 314 14.71 29.29 -17.75
N SER A 315 14.08 29.40 -16.57
CA SER A 315 13.65 30.70 -16.04
C SER A 315 14.81 31.52 -15.47
N ASN A 316 15.85 30.87 -14.94
CA ASN A 316 17.02 31.55 -14.37
C ASN A 316 18.07 31.96 -15.43
N ASN A 317 17.97 31.45 -16.66
CA ASN A 317 18.88 31.79 -17.76
C ASN A 317 18.28 32.78 -18.77
N LYS A 318 17.15 33.42 -18.45
CA LYS A 318 16.56 34.51 -19.26
C LYS A 318 16.74 35.90 -18.65
N SER A 319 17.59 36.04 -17.62
CA SER A 319 17.95 37.31 -17.00
C SER A 319 19.45 37.61 -17.15
N LEU A 320 19.95 37.53 -18.38
CA LEU A 320 21.22 38.09 -18.82
C LEU A 320 20.99 38.89 -20.09
#